data_AF-A0A2E8IA53-F1
#
_entry.id   AF-A0A2E8IA53-F1
#
_cell.length_a   1.000
_cell.length_b   1.000
_cell.length_c   1.000
_cell.angle_alpha   90.00
_cell.angle_beta   90.00
_cell.angle_gamma   90.00
#
_symmetry.space_group_name_H-M   'P 1'
#
loop_
_entity.id
_entity.type
_entity.pdbx_description
1 polymer ?
#
loop_
_entity_poly.entity_id
_entity_poly.type
_entity_poly.pdbx_seq_one_letter_code
_entity_poly.pdbx_strand_id
1 'polypeptide(L)'
;MKKLQILAVLLVMLTTTSLIANTDPKPETASAQLRQQVVELLGTPNFELKENSLNSEIHFMVTAQGSIVVLDVETQDQAIENYIKSRLNYKQAKVAIAENRFFNLSYKIVKEL
;
A
#
# COMPACT_ATOMS: atom_id res chain seq x y z
N MET A 1 19.32 22.96 14.06
CA MET A 1 18.15 23.09 13.18
C MET A 1 17.97 21.75 12.47
N LYS A 2 16.90 20.98 12.74
CA LYS A 2 16.64 19.72 12.00
C LYS A 2 16.30 20.10 10.56
N LYS A 3 17.15 19.71 9.61
CA LYS A 3 16.83 19.85 8.18
C LYS A 3 15.64 18.93 7.91
N LEU A 4 14.48 19.49 7.55
CA LEU A 4 13.33 18.68 7.17
C LEU A 4 13.66 18.03 5.83
N GLN A 5 13.86 16.71 5.82
CA GLN A 5 14.10 15.96 4.60
C GLN A 5 12.75 15.80 3.90
N ILE A 6 12.62 16.31 2.67
CA ILE A 6 11.41 16.15 1.87
C ILE A 6 11.45 14.76 1.22
N LEU A 7 10.35 14.02 1.30
CA LEU A 7 10.23 12.66 0.75
C LEU A 7 9.18 12.63 -0.35
N ALA A 8 9.54 12.08 -1.50
CA ALA A 8 8.62 11.77 -2.58
C ALA A 8 8.27 10.28 -2.57
N VAL A 9 7.01 9.97 -2.87
CA VAL A 9 6.49 8.60 -2.87
C VAL A 9 6.16 8.22 -4.31
N LEU A 10 6.74 7.13 -4.80
CA LEU A 10 6.49 6.54 -6.10
C LEU A 10 5.89 5.15 -5.91
N LEU A 11 4.71 4.89 -6.45
CA LEU A 11 4.14 3.54 -6.45
C LEU A 11 4.22 2.93 -7.83
N VAL A 12 4.43 1.62 -7.90
CA VAL A 12 4.38 0.83 -9.14
C VAL A 12 3.31 -0.24 -8.96
N MET A 13 2.57 -0.53 -10.03
CA MET A 13 1.44 -1.47 -10.21
C MET A 13 0.84 -2.18 -8.97
N LEU A 14 -0.49 -2.08 -8.81
CA LEU A 14 -1.25 -2.93 -7.87
C LEU A 14 -1.73 -4.16 -8.65
N THR A 15 -1.25 -5.36 -8.32
CA THR A 15 -1.71 -6.60 -8.97
C THR A 15 -2.62 -7.38 -8.02
N THR A 16 -3.70 -7.95 -8.56
CA THR A 16 -4.65 -8.77 -7.80
C THR A 16 -4.34 -10.24 -8.05
N THR A 17 -3.91 -11.00 -7.05
CA THR A 17 -3.79 -12.45 -7.15
C THR A 17 -5.17 -13.06 -6.90
N SER A 18 -6.00 -13.09 -7.96
CA SER A 18 -7.33 -13.70 -7.89
C SER A 18 -7.21 -15.22 -7.98
N LEU A 19 -7.41 -15.90 -6.85
CA LEU A 19 -7.89 -17.28 -6.87
C LEU A 19 -9.42 -17.18 -6.94
N ILE A 20 -10.00 -17.64 -8.06
CA ILE A 20 -11.45 -17.78 -8.35
C ILE A 20 -12.07 -16.67 -9.22
N ALA A 21 -12.88 -17.15 -10.18
CA ALA A 21 -13.46 -16.48 -11.33
C ALA A 21 -14.84 -15.84 -11.06
N ASN A 22 -15.12 -14.77 -11.83
CA ASN A 22 -16.42 -14.16 -12.12
C ASN A 22 -17.23 -13.59 -10.93
N THR A 23 -17.16 -12.27 -10.76
CA THR A 23 -18.26 -11.28 -10.81
C THR A 23 -17.86 -10.06 -9.98
N ASP A 24 -17.24 -9.04 -10.59
CA ASP A 24 -17.21 -7.65 -10.07
C ASP A 24 -16.48 -6.70 -11.07
N PRO A 25 -16.59 -5.36 -10.94
CA PRO A 25 -16.42 -4.40 -12.04
C PRO A 25 -15.05 -4.48 -12.71
N LYS A 26 -14.98 -4.00 -13.95
CA LYS A 26 -13.80 -4.01 -14.84
C LYS A 26 -12.51 -3.89 -13.99
N PRO A 27 -11.70 -4.96 -13.88
CA PRO A 27 -10.65 -5.08 -12.86
C PRO A 27 -9.71 -3.87 -12.77
N GLU A 28 -9.52 -3.19 -13.90
CA GLU A 28 -8.68 -1.99 -14.04
C GLU A 28 -9.17 -0.80 -13.21
N THR A 29 -10.49 -0.55 -13.11
CA THR A 29 -11.02 0.65 -12.42
C THR A 29 -11.00 0.51 -10.90
N ALA A 30 -11.42 -0.65 -10.38
CA ALA A 30 -11.40 -0.92 -8.94
C ALA A 30 -9.97 -0.99 -8.39
N SER A 31 -9.04 -1.60 -9.14
CA SER A 31 -7.63 -1.66 -8.76
C SER A 31 -6.99 -0.27 -8.73
N ALA A 32 -7.31 0.61 -9.69
CA ALA A 32 -6.83 1.99 -9.70
C ALA A 32 -7.37 2.80 -8.49
N GLN A 33 -8.65 2.65 -8.17
CA GLN A 33 -9.27 3.31 -7.01
C GLN A 33 -8.66 2.83 -5.68
N LEU A 34 -8.49 1.52 -5.52
CA LEU A 34 -7.87 0.96 -4.33
C LEU A 34 -6.42 1.42 -4.18
N ARG A 35 -5.66 1.44 -5.28
CA ARG A 35 -4.29 1.96 -5.30
C ARG A 35 -4.25 3.42 -4.83
N GLN A 36 -5.10 4.28 -5.40
CA GLN A 36 -5.20 5.69 -5.01
C GLN A 36 -5.50 5.83 -3.51
N GLN A 37 -6.44 5.04 -3.01
CA GLN A 37 -6.79 5.05 -1.61
C GLN A 37 -5.62 4.61 -0.71
N VAL A 38 -4.89 3.56 -1.09
CA VAL A 38 -3.71 3.10 -0.35
C VAL A 38 -2.64 4.20 -0.32
N VAL A 39 -2.44 4.94 -1.43
CA VAL A 39 -1.53 6.10 -1.48
C VAL A 39 -1.94 7.17 -0.46
N GLU A 40 -3.22 7.53 -0.43
CA GLU A 40 -3.76 8.53 0.49
C GLU A 40 -3.62 8.11 1.96
N LEU A 41 -3.88 6.83 2.25
CA LEU A 41 -3.73 6.28 3.59
C LEU A 41 -2.26 6.29 4.04
N LEU A 42 -1.33 5.89 3.18
CA LEU A 42 0.10 5.98 3.47
C LEU A 42 0.49 7.44 3.70
N GLY A 43 0.15 8.33 2.77
CA GLY A 43 0.49 9.75 2.87
C GLY A 43 2.01 9.99 2.85
N THR A 44 2.42 11.18 3.30
CA THR A 44 3.83 11.56 3.39
C THR A 44 4.47 10.96 4.65
N PRO A 45 5.53 10.15 4.52
CA PRO A 45 6.24 9.63 5.68
C PRO A 45 6.93 10.74 6.47
N ASN A 46 6.98 10.62 7.79
CA ASN A 46 7.58 11.60 8.70
C ASN A 46 8.85 11.11 9.40
N PHE A 47 9.52 10.11 8.82
CA PHE A 47 10.76 9.54 9.32
C PHE A 47 11.92 9.82 8.36
N GLU A 48 13.14 9.82 8.87
CA GLU A 48 14.34 9.98 8.05
C GLU A 48 14.66 8.68 7.33
N LEU A 49 14.88 8.73 6.01
CA LEU A 49 15.39 7.60 5.27
C LEU A 49 16.91 7.51 5.50
N LYS A 50 17.38 6.34 5.92
CA LYS A 50 18.82 6.03 5.98
C LYS A 50 19.43 5.99 4.59
N GLU A 51 18.67 5.48 3.62
CA GLU A 51 19.05 5.36 2.21
C GLU A 51 18.33 6.41 1.34
N ASN A 52 18.87 6.68 0.14
CA ASN A 52 18.26 7.63 -0.80
C ASN A 52 16.91 7.17 -1.35
N SER A 53 16.65 5.86 -1.34
CA SER A 53 15.36 5.30 -1.70
C SER A 53 15.12 3.98 -1.00
N LEU A 54 13.86 3.69 -0.71
CA LEU A 54 13.42 2.43 -0.13
C LEU A 54 12.33 1.86 -1.01
N ASN A 55 12.46 0.58 -1.37
CA ASN A 55 11.44 -0.18 -2.07
C ASN A 55 10.88 -1.23 -1.11
N SER A 56 9.59 -1.48 -1.18
CA SER A 56 8.93 -2.55 -0.43
C SER A 56 7.80 -3.12 -1.27
N GLU A 57 7.59 -4.43 -1.19
CA GLU A 57 6.38 -5.07 -1.69
C GLU A 57 5.40 -5.25 -0.54
N ILE A 58 4.19 -4.72 -0.69
CA ILE A 58 3.15 -4.80 0.34
C ILE A 58 2.16 -5.87 -0.11
N HIS A 59 2.07 -6.94 0.67
CA HIS A 59 1.07 -7.99 0.51
C HIS A 59 -0.08 -7.71 1.47
N PHE A 60 -1.27 -7.48 0.94
CA PHE A 60 -2.44 -7.21 1.76
C PHE A 60 -3.70 -7.87 1.19
N MET A 61 -4.66 -8.09 2.08
CA MET A 61 -6.00 -8.56 1.75
C MET A 61 -6.99 -7.42 1.96
N VAL A 62 -7.97 -7.29 1.08
CA VAL A 62 -9.21 -6.58 1.40
C VAL A 62 -10.26 -7.64 1.72
N THR A 63 -10.82 -7.58 2.94
CA THR A 63 -11.84 -8.53 3.38
C THR A 63 -13.16 -8.28 2.65
N ALA A 64 -14.08 -9.25 2.70
CA ALA A 64 -15.46 -9.10 2.22
C ALA A 64 -16.22 -7.98 2.96
N GLN A 65 -15.80 -7.62 4.18
CA GLN A 65 -16.32 -6.46 4.92
C GLN A 65 -15.65 -5.15 4.50
N GLY A 66 -14.74 -5.19 3.54
CA GLY A 66 -13.99 -4.06 3.01
C GLY A 66 -12.86 -3.58 3.92
N SER A 67 -12.35 -4.37 4.85
CA SER A 67 -11.20 -3.97 5.67
C SER A 67 -9.87 -4.35 5.01
N ILE A 68 -8.91 -3.43 5.00
CA ILE A 68 -7.54 -3.69 4.55
C ILE A 68 -6.77 -4.39 5.68
N VAL A 69 -6.15 -5.54 5.38
CA VAL A 69 -5.30 -6.30 6.30
C VAL A 69 -3.96 -6.56 5.62
N VAL A 70 -2.91 -5.92 6.09
CA VAL A 70 -1.53 -6.16 5.66
C VAL A 70 -1.08 -7.51 6.19
N LEU A 71 -0.71 -8.40 5.27
CA LEU A 71 -0.22 -9.73 5.54
C LEU A 71 1.29 -9.72 5.72
N ASP A 72 1.98 -9.02 4.82
CA ASP A 72 3.43 -8.93 4.79
C ASP A 72 3.91 -7.62 4.15
N VAL A 73 5.11 -7.20 4.52
CA VAL A 73 5.83 -6.08 3.89
C VAL A 73 7.25 -6.53 3.66
N GLU A 74 7.63 -6.72 2.39
CA GLU A 74 8.98 -7.13 2.02
C GLU A 74 9.96 -5.97 2.24
N THR A 75 10.54 -5.91 3.44
CA THR A 75 11.55 -4.91 3.82
C THR A 75 12.42 -5.43 4.97
N GLN A 76 13.66 -4.96 5.03
CA GLN A 76 14.56 -5.19 6.16
C GLN A 76 14.49 -4.07 7.22
N ASP A 77 13.78 -2.98 6.94
CA ASP A 77 13.65 -1.85 7.85
C ASP A 77 12.33 -1.90 8.63
N GLN A 78 12.44 -2.24 9.93
CA GLN A 78 11.30 -2.33 10.84
C GLN A 78 10.51 -1.02 10.95
N ALA A 79 11.14 0.14 10.78
CA ALA A 79 10.43 1.42 10.84
C ALA A 79 9.46 1.57 9.65
N ILE A 80 9.85 1.07 8.47
CA ILE A 80 9.02 1.06 7.27
C ILE A 80 7.86 0.08 7.42
N GLU A 81 8.15 -1.14 7.88
CA GLU A 81 7.12 -2.15 8.12
C GLU A 81 6.07 -1.62 9.11
N ASN A 82 6.52 -1.07 10.24
CA ASN A 82 5.65 -0.50 11.25
C ASN A 82 4.84 0.69 10.72
N TYR A 83 5.48 1.57 9.95
CA TYR A 83 4.79 2.68 9.29
C TYR A 83 3.67 2.16 8.38
N ILE A 84 3.97 1.29 7.42
CA ILE A 84 2.98 0.76 6.48
C ILE A 84 1.82 0.08 7.21
N LYS A 85 2.13 -0.81 8.17
CA LYS A 85 1.11 -1.49 8.98
C LYS A 85 0.24 -0.50 9.75
N SER A 86 0.83 0.52 10.39
CA SER A 86 0.07 1.52 11.17
C SER A 86 -0.86 2.38 10.30
N ARG A 87 -0.51 2.59 9.03
CA ARG A 87 -1.29 3.41 8.09
C ARG A 87 -2.40 2.61 7.43
N LEU A 88 -2.18 1.32 7.15
CA LEU A 88 -3.07 0.50 6.33
C LEU A 88 -3.95 -0.48 7.12
N ASN A 89 -3.44 -1.11 8.18
CA ASN A 89 -4.20 -2.15 8.86
C ASN A 89 -5.54 -1.63 9.40
N TYR A 90 -6.59 -2.39 9.11
CA TYR A 90 -7.97 -2.16 9.51
C TYR A 90 -8.58 -0.85 8.98
N LYS A 91 -7.99 -0.25 7.94
CA LYS A 91 -8.64 0.84 7.20
C LYS A 91 -9.70 0.30 6.25
N GLN A 92 -10.79 1.03 6.12
CA GLN A 92 -11.88 0.67 5.21
C GLN A 92 -11.48 0.95 3.76
N ALA A 93 -11.50 -0.06 2.90
CA ALA A 93 -11.40 0.06 1.47
C ALA A 93 -12.72 0.63 0.89
N LYS A 94 -12.61 1.61 0.00
CA LYS A 94 -13.72 2.26 -0.73
C LYS A 94 -13.94 1.58 -2.08
N VAL A 95 -13.82 0.26 -2.12
CA VAL A 95 -14.10 -0.57 -3.27
C VAL A 95 -14.99 -1.72 -2.83
N ALA A 96 -16.01 -2.02 -3.63
CA ALA A 96 -16.86 -3.17 -3.39
C ALA A 96 -16.08 -4.44 -3.77
N ILE A 97 -16.05 -5.42 -2.87
CA ILE A 97 -15.48 -6.73 -3.13
C ILE A 97 -16.41 -7.78 -2.54
N ALA A 98 -16.90 -8.70 -3.36
CA ALA A 98 -17.82 -9.75 -2.94
C ALA A 98 -17.22 -10.74 -1.92
N GLU A 99 -15.90 -10.93 -1.95
CA GLU A 99 -15.18 -11.90 -1.14
C GLU A 99 -13.81 -11.37 -0.71
N ASN A 100 -13.08 -12.09 0.13
CA ASN A 100 -11.71 -11.71 0.48
C ASN A 100 -10.81 -11.76 -0.76
N ARG A 101 -10.06 -10.69 -1.02
CA ARG A 101 -9.16 -10.60 -2.18
C ARG A 101 -7.76 -10.17 -1.77
N PHE A 102 -6.77 -10.82 -2.37
CA PHE A 102 -5.34 -10.57 -2.12
C PHE A 102 -4.77 -9.63 -3.19
N PHE A 103 -3.89 -8.74 -2.73
CA PHE A 103 -3.30 -7.68 -3.52
C PHE A 103 -1.83 -7.53 -3.18
N ASN A 104 -1.04 -7.24 -4.22
CA ASN A 104 0.38 -6.91 -4.11
C ASN A 104 0.61 -5.50 -4.65
N LEU A 105 1.36 -4.70 -3.90
CA LEU A 105 1.68 -3.32 -4.26
C LEU A 105 3.17 -3.04 -4.09
N SER A 106 3.83 -2.65 -5.18
CA SER A 106 5.18 -2.11 -5.09
C SER A 106 5.15 -0.66 -4.64
N TYR A 107 5.76 -0.40 -3.48
CA TYR A 107 5.84 0.90 -2.84
C TYR A 107 7.28 1.38 -2.80
N LYS A 108 7.55 2.58 -3.32
CA LYS A 108 8.87 3.20 -3.28
C LYS A 108 8.79 4.58 -2.64
N ILE A 109 9.69 4.87 -1.70
CA ILE A 109 9.92 6.21 -1.17
C ILE A 109 11.30 6.64 -1.65
N VAL A 110 11.42 7.87 -2.16
CA VAL A 110 12.69 8.49 -2.53
C VAL A 110 12.88 9.77 -1.73
N LYS A 111 14.11 10.03 -1.32
CA LYS A 111 14.51 11.29 -0.73
C LYS A 111 14.59 12.34 -1.82
N GLU A 112 13.86 13.45 -1.69
CA GLU A 112 14.11 14.62 -2.53
C GLU A 112 15.38 15.32 -2.01
N LEU A 113 16.34 15.53 -2.92
CA LEU A 113 17.62 16.17 -2.66
C LEU A 113 17.49 17.71 -2.61
#